data_AF-A0A956EM05-F1
#
_entry.id   AF-A0A956EM05-F1
#
_cell.length_a   1.000
_cell.length_b   1.000
_cell.length_c   1.000
_cell.angle_alpha   90.00
_cell.angle_beta   90.00
_cell.angle_gamma   90.00
#
_symmetry.space_group_name_H-M   'P 1'
#
loop_
_entity.id
_entity.type
_entity.pdbx_description
1 polymer ?
#
loop_
_entity_poly.entity_id
_entity_poly.type
_entity_poly.pdbx_seq_one_letter_code
_entity_poly.pdbx_strand_id
1 'polypeptide(L)'
;MEIQSAIKALPKAVVVPKDRVTIGGAATPEAEVVPRFFGYLLEIRAEAQNFAVAIERLKGAASLADPAAREAELGLALAEGTAIERRNRDRITTLLTRLHQWMEEHALLHQWCADQVIHIENAWERVEFHLDRLREVIEAGRSSDARVLSSALEIARQLERMVFLIGYLTIPQRVNEHLRQLRIGQALDFHRDFADELADPAERVQLLTTMRAHPAQIEGVVDVERGLIYKTAATRGRQVFSVVLQLLTWVGLGAGLAGLAYLEIWDELGDPATLLERYLFVTLGSVLHLALGTLKQRRAGKAGDVHALDDLLLFIHVREVAIAWTIFATAVGTVGLCFVSSDASPEAALIVGYSLDSFIDLFLMRFEARTTGVAKAVTRKG
;
A
#
# COMPACT_ATOMS: atom_id res chain seq x y z
N MET A 1 -6.69 5.73 -24.45
CA MET A 1 -5.47 6.45 -24.88
C MET A 1 -5.46 7.91 -24.44
N GLU A 2 -6.60 8.62 -24.41
CA GLU A 2 -6.68 10.03 -23.96
C GLU A 2 -6.32 10.26 -22.49
N ILE A 3 -6.70 9.36 -21.58
CA ILE A 3 -6.40 9.50 -20.13
C ILE A 3 -4.88 9.50 -19.87
N GLN A 4 -4.12 8.61 -20.54
CA GLN A 4 -2.66 8.58 -20.39
C GLN A 4 -1.97 9.83 -20.94
N SER A 5 -2.54 10.47 -21.97
CA SER A 5 -2.03 11.73 -22.53
C SER A 5 -2.26 12.90 -21.57
N ALA A 6 -3.45 13.01 -20.99
CA ALA A 6 -3.76 14.06 -20.01
C ALA A 6 -2.88 13.95 -18.76
N ILE A 7 -2.47 12.74 -18.38
CA ILE A 7 -1.70 12.47 -17.17
C ILE A 7 -0.21 12.76 -17.33
N LYS A 8 0.38 12.55 -18.52
CA LYS A 8 1.76 12.98 -18.80
C LYS A 8 1.94 14.49 -18.75
N ALA A 9 0.84 15.25 -18.88
CA ALA A 9 0.85 16.70 -18.79
C ALA A 9 0.65 17.23 -17.36
N LEU A 10 0.40 16.36 -16.37
CA LEU A 10 0.19 16.81 -14.99
C LEU A 10 1.51 17.33 -14.39
N PRO A 11 1.52 18.51 -13.76
CA PRO A 11 2.69 19.01 -13.08
C PRO A 11 3.11 18.06 -11.95
N LYS A 12 4.43 17.98 -11.69
CA LYS A 12 4.97 17.21 -10.56
C LYS A 12 4.22 17.61 -9.30
N ALA A 13 3.64 16.63 -8.63
CA ALA A 13 2.76 16.89 -7.52
C ALA A 13 3.53 17.60 -6.39
N VAL A 14 3.08 18.81 -6.02
CA VAL A 14 3.75 19.62 -5.00
C VAL A 14 3.59 18.92 -3.65
N VAL A 15 4.70 18.74 -2.96
CA VAL A 15 4.73 18.17 -1.61
C VAL A 15 4.34 19.28 -0.64
N VAL A 16 3.26 19.11 0.11
CA VAL A 16 2.91 20.04 1.20
C VAL A 16 4.09 20.03 2.21
N PRO A 17 4.78 21.16 2.44
CA PRO A 17 5.89 21.20 3.36
C PRO A 17 5.40 20.85 4.78
N LYS A 18 5.83 19.70 5.31
CA LYS A 18 5.48 19.25 6.67
C LYS A 18 6.01 20.19 7.76
N ASP A 19 7.02 21.00 7.43
CA ASP A 19 7.85 21.68 8.42
C ASP A 19 7.35 23.08 8.81
N ARG A 20 6.17 23.51 8.33
CA ARG A 20 5.65 24.87 8.59
C ARG A 20 4.45 24.96 9.54
N VAL A 21 3.90 23.86 10.06
CA VAL A 21 2.62 23.91 10.80
C VAL A 21 2.75 23.90 12.33
N THR A 22 3.96 23.85 12.90
CA THR A 22 4.14 23.90 14.37
C THR A 22 5.10 25.00 14.81
N ILE A 23 4.59 26.24 14.92
CA ILE A 23 5.19 27.29 15.74
C ILE A 23 4.16 27.66 16.82
N GLY A 24 4.34 27.15 18.05
CA GLY A 24 3.70 27.73 19.24
C GLY A 24 2.35 27.17 19.71
N GLY A 25 2.05 25.88 19.53
CA GLY A 25 1.00 25.16 20.29
C GLY A 25 -0.47 25.57 20.07
N ALA A 26 -0.74 26.71 19.42
CA ALA A 26 -2.05 27.04 18.87
C ALA A 26 -2.16 26.41 17.48
N ALA A 27 -3.24 25.68 17.21
CA ALA A 27 -3.55 25.24 15.85
C ALA A 27 -3.59 26.48 14.96
N THR A 28 -2.67 26.57 13.99
CA THR A 28 -2.73 27.65 13.02
C THR A 28 -4.03 27.50 12.23
N PRO A 29 -4.65 28.60 11.78
CA PRO A 29 -5.82 28.54 10.89
C PRO A 29 -5.61 27.60 9.68
N GLU A 30 -4.35 27.43 9.25
CA GLU A 30 -3.92 26.52 8.18
C GLU A 30 -4.20 25.03 8.46
N ALA A 31 -4.28 24.61 9.73
CA ALA A 31 -4.53 23.21 10.08
C ALA A 31 -5.94 22.73 9.70
N GLU A 32 -6.92 23.63 9.58
CA GLU A 32 -8.30 23.31 9.19
C GLU A 32 -8.53 23.41 7.67
N VAL A 33 -7.65 24.11 6.96
CA VAL A 33 -7.83 24.43 5.53
C VAL A 33 -7.82 23.17 4.65
N VAL A 34 -6.83 22.30 4.87
CA VAL A 34 -6.63 21.09 4.06
C VAL A 34 -7.70 20.01 4.34
N PRO A 35 -8.02 19.66 5.61
CA PRO A 35 -9.09 18.71 5.88
C PRO A 35 -10.45 19.13 5.31
N ARG A 36 -10.79 20.43 5.37
CA ARG A 36 -12.05 20.94 4.84
C ARG A 36 -12.09 20.87 3.31
N PHE A 37 -11.00 21.23 2.64
CA PHE A 37 -10.86 21.08 1.19
C PHE A 37 -11.10 19.63 0.75
N PHE A 38 -10.46 18.66 1.41
CA PHE A 38 -10.67 17.25 1.11
C PHE A 38 -12.07 16.76 1.47
N GLY A 39 -12.68 17.29 2.53
CA GLY A 39 -14.08 17.02 2.87
C GLY A 39 -15.02 17.33 1.70
N TYR A 40 -14.89 18.50 1.08
CA TYR A 40 -15.69 18.84 -0.11
C TYR A 40 -15.44 17.90 -1.28
N LEU A 41 -14.18 17.54 -1.57
CA LEU A 41 -13.87 16.59 -2.63
C LEU A 41 -14.48 15.21 -2.37
N LEU A 42 -14.38 14.70 -1.14
CA LEU A 42 -14.97 13.41 -0.76
C LEU A 42 -16.50 13.42 -0.86
N GLU A 43 -17.15 14.53 -0.49
CA GLU A 43 -18.60 14.70 -0.69
C GLU A 43 -18.96 14.72 -2.19
N ILE A 44 -18.22 15.45 -3.03
CA ILE A 44 -18.45 15.46 -4.49
C ILE A 44 -18.30 14.04 -5.06
N ARG A 45 -17.29 13.29 -4.62
CA ARG A 45 -17.09 11.90 -5.05
C ARG A 45 -18.27 11.02 -4.67
N ALA A 46 -18.73 11.09 -3.42
CA ALA A 46 -19.85 10.30 -2.95
C ALA A 46 -21.12 10.59 -3.78
N GLU A 47 -21.37 11.87 -4.08
CA GLU A 47 -22.49 12.26 -4.93
C GLU A 47 -22.30 11.82 -6.40
N ALA A 48 -21.08 11.85 -6.93
CA ALA A 48 -20.78 11.36 -8.28
C ALA A 48 -20.98 9.84 -8.38
N GLN A 49 -20.54 9.07 -7.38
CA GLN A 49 -20.74 7.62 -7.30
C GLN A 49 -22.22 7.26 -7.18
N ASN A 50 -22.97 7.96 -6.32
CA ASN A 50 -24.41 7.75 -6.20
C ASN A 50 -25.14 8.06 -7.52
N PHE A 51 -24.72 9.10 -8.24
CA PHE A 51 -25.28 9.40 -9.55
C PHE A 51 -24.92 8.33 -10.60
N ALA A 52 -23.68 7.82 -10.57
CA ALA A 52 -23.24 6.76 -11.48
C ALA A 52 -24.11 5.48 -11.35
N VAL A 53 -24.54 5.12 -10.14
CA VAL A 53 -25.46 3.98 -9.92
C VAL A 53 -26.78 4.16 -10.68
N ALA A 54 -27.37 5.37 -10.67
CA ALA A 54 -28.59 5.65 -11.42
C ALA A 54 -28.37 5.55 -12.93
N ILE A 55 -27.21 6.02 -13.42
CA ILE A 55 -26.84 5.96 -14.83
C ILE A 55 -26.56 4.52 -15.29
N GLU A 56 -25.96 3.67 -14.46
CA GLU A 56 -25.78 2.25 -14.79
C GLU A 56 -27.12 1.53 -14.97
N ARG A 57 -28.11 1.84 -14.13
CA ARG A 57 -29.46 1.29 -14.31
C ARG A 57 -30.08 1.76 -15.63
N LEU A 58 -29.91 3.03 -15.99
CA LEU A 58 -30.36 3.57 -17.26
C LEU A 58 -29.69 2.88 -18.46
N LYS A 59 -28.36 2.66 -18.39
CA LYS A 59 -27.60 1.91 -19.40
C LYS A 59 -28.12 0.49 -19.55
N GLY A 60 -28.37 -0.20 -18.44
CA GLY A 60 -28.92 -1.55 -18.42
C GLY A 60 -30.28 -1.61 -19.13
N ALA A 61 -31.20 -0.71 -18.77
CA ALA A 61 -32.51 -0.62 -19.41
C ALA A 61 -32.40 -0.31 -20.92
N ALA A 62 -31.58 0.67 -21.30
CA ALA A 62 -31.40 1.07 -22.70
C ALA A 62 -30.74 -0.01 -23.58
N SER A 63 -30.01 -0.96 -22.96
CA SER A 63 -29.31 -2.05 -23.66
C SER A 63 -30.19 -3.29 -23.89
N LEU A 64 -31.44 -3.30 -23.43
CA LEU A 64 -32.35 -4.43 -23.64
C LEU A 64 -32.68 -4.64 -25.13
N ALA A 65 -32.66 -5.90 -25.54
CA ALA A 65 -32.90 -6.29 -26.94
C ALA A 65 -34.37 -6.19 -27.35
N ASP A 66 -35.28 -6.55 -26.45
CA ASP A 66 -36.73 -6.44 -26.69
C ASP A 66 -37.19 -4.98 -26.60
N PRO A 67 -37.78 -4.40 -27.66
CA PRO A 67 -38.20 -3.00 -27.66
C PRO A 67 -39.23 -2.67 -26.57
N ALA A 68 -40.18 -3.58 -26.29
CA ALA A 68 -41.24 -3.34 -25.32
C ALA A 68 -40.70 -3.36 -23.89
N ALA A 69 -39.90 -4.37 -23.53
CA ALA A 69 -39.21 -4.42 -22.24
C ALA A 69 -38.26 -3.23 -22.06
N ARG A 70 -37.51 -2.85 -23.09
CA ARG A 70 -36.64 -1.67 -23.08
C ARG A 70 -37.40 -0.40 -22.75
N GLU A 71 -38.52 -0.15 -23.42
CA GLU A 71 -39.32 1.06 -23.19
C GLU A 71 -39.88 1.11 -21.76
N ALA A 72 -40.42 -0.01 -21.27
CA ALA A 72 -40.95 -0.12 -19.91
C ALA A 72 -39.87 0.09 -18.84
N GLU A 73 -38.74 -0.64 -18.93
CA GLU A 73 -37.63 -0.55 -17.99
C GLU A 73 -36.95 0.82 -18.04
N LEU A 74 -36.85 1.43 -19.22
CA LEU A 74 -36.29 2.77 -19.38
C LEU A 74 -37.19 3.82 -18.73
N GLY A 75 -38.51 3.70 -18.88
CA GLY A 75 -39.47 4.57 -18.19
C GLY A 75 -39.33 4.49 -16.66
N LEU A 76 -39.17 3.28 -16.11
CA LEU A 76 -38.92 3.06 -14.69
C LEU A 76 -37.57 3.64 -14.24
N ALA A 77 -36.50 3.33 -14.96
CA ALA A 77 -35.15 3.83 -14.66
C ALA A 77 -35.07 5.36 -14.70
N LEU A 78 -35.78 6.00 -15.64
CA LEU A 78 -35.87 7.45 -15.73
C LEU A 78 -36.69 8.06 -14.59
N ALA A 79 -37.84 7.48 -14.25
CA ALA A 79 -38.68 7.96 -13.17
C ALA A 79 -37.95 7.92 -11.82
N GLU A 80 -37.27 6.81 -11.53
CA GLU A 80 -36.45 6.67 -10.33
C GLU A 80 -35.19 7.54 -10.38
N GLY A 81 -34.53 7.60 -11.55
CA GLY A 81 -33.31 8.35 -11.77
C GLY A 81 -33.49 9.86 -11.64
N THR A 82 -34.63 10.42 -12.04
CA THR A 82 -34.88 11.88 -12.07
C THR A 82 -34.72 12.53 -10.69
N ALA A 83 -35.17 11.86 -9.61
CA ALA A 83 -35.05 12.39 -8.26
C ALA A 83 -33.60 12.38 -7.77
N ILE A 84 -32.87 11.29 -8.05
CA ILE A 84 -31.44 11.14 -7.72
C ILE A 84 -30.62 12.16 -8.53
N GLU A 85 -30.84 12.20 -9.84
CA GLU A 85 -30.21 13.13 -10.77
C GLU A 85 -30.34 14.57 -10.29
N ARG A 86 -31.56 15.06 -10.00
CA ARG A 86 -31.77 16.45 -9.56
C ARG A 86 -31.01 16.75 -8.28
N ARG A 87 -31.14 15.88 -7.27
CA ARG A 87 -30.45 16.04 -5.99
C ARG A 87 -28.94 16.07 -6.16
N ASN A 88 -28.39 15.11 -6.89
CA ASN A 88 -26.95 14.96 -7.08
C ASN A 88 -26.39 16.10 -7.94
N ARG A 89 -27.13 16.55 -8.97
CA ARG A 89 -26.78 17.73 -9.78
C ARG A 89 -26.65 18.98 -8.92
N ASP A 90 -27.70 19.31 -8.16
CA ASP A 90 -27.72 20.51 -7.32
C ASP A 90 -26.62 20.45 -6.26
N ARG A 91 -26.39 19.27 -5.66
CA ARG A 91 -25.38 19.09 -4.62
C ARG A 91 -23.96 19.20 -5.16
N ILE A 92 -23.65 18.54 -6.26
CA ILE A 92 -22.31 18.59 -6.89
C ILE A 92 -22.00 20.02 -7.31
N THR A 93 -22.90 20.72 -8.01
CA THR A 93 -22.70 22.11 -8.41
C THR A 93 -22.46 23.02 -7.20
N THR A 94 -23.28 22.88 -6.14
CA THR A 94 -23.11 23.64 -4.89
C THR A 94 -21.74 23.38 -4.25
N LEU A 95 -21.29 22.12 -4.21
CA LEU A 95 -20.01 21.76 -3.62
C LEU A 95 -18.83 22.27 -4.45
N LEU A 96 -18.91 22.20 -5.78
CA LEU A 96 -17.89 22.76 -6.67
C LEU A 96 -17.77 24.28 -6.51
N THR A 97 -18.89 25.01 -6.44
CA THR A 97 -18.87 26.45 -6.17
C THR A 97 -18.21 26.77 -4.83
N ARG A 98 -18.53 26.02 -3.77
CA ARG A 98 -17.91 26.18 -2.45
C ARG A 98 -16.43 25.85 -2.47
N LEU A 99 -16.03 24.79 -3.19
CA LEU A 99 -14.65 24.40 -3.37
C LEU A 99 -13.86 25.52 -4.05
N HIS A 100 -14.41 26.12 -5.11
CA HIS A 100 -13.80 27.23 -5.84
C HIS A 100 -13.60 28.45 -4.94
N GLN A 101 -14.67 28.90 -4.26
CA GLN A 101 -14.59 30.01 -3.29
C GLN A 101 -13.53 29.73 -2.22
N TRP A 102 -13.49 28.50 -1.70
CA TRP A 102 -12.49 28.10 -0.72
C TRP A 102 -11.07 28.17 -1.28
N MET A 103 -10.85 27.83 -2.54
CA MET A 103 -9.54 27.92 -3.18
C MET A 103 -9.11 29.38 -3.44
N GLU A 104 -10.03 30.25 -3.83
CA GLU A 104 -9.76 31.69 -4.00
C GLU A 104 -9.32 32.36 -2.69
N GLU A 105 -9.92 31.97 -1.57
CA GLU A 105 -9.54 32.43 -0.22
C GLU A 105 -8.15 31.92 0.22
N HIS A 106 -7.66 30.83 -0.37
CA HIS A 106 -6.45 30.13 0.05
C HIS A 106 -5.48 29.92 -1.12
N ALA A 107 -4.69 30.95 -1.44
CA ALA A 107 -3.75 30.97 -2.57
C ALA A 107 -2.82 29.75 -2.67
N LEU A 108 -2.39 29.18 -1.55
CA LEU A 108 -1.56 27.96 -1.52
C LEU A 108 -2.32 26.72 -2.02
N LEU A 109 -3.60 26.57 -1.65
CA LEU A 109 -4.43 25.49 -2.19
C LEU A 109 -4.63 25.68 -3.68
N HIS A 110 -4.94 26.90 -4.11
CA HIS A 110 -5.11 27.22 -5.52
C HIS A 110 -3.86 26.84 -6.33
N GLN A 111 -2.67 27.26 -5.90
CA GLN A 111 -1.41 26.89 -6.55
C GLN A 111 -1.17 25.38 -6.59
N TRP A 112 -1.62 24.64 -5.57
CA TRP A 112 -1.37 23.21 -5.44
C TRP A 112 -2.25 22.35 -6.34
N CYS A 113 -3.54 22.68 -6.45
CA CYS A 113 -4.53 21.76 -6.99
C CYS A 113 -5.52 22.38 -7.99
N ALA A 114 -5.37 23.65 -8.39
CA ALA A 114 -6.25 24.31 -9.37
C ALA A 114 -6.44 23.47 -10.64
N ASP A 115 -5.35 22.96 -11.24
CA ASP A 115 -5.44 22.18 -12.47
C ASP A 115 -6.33 20.93 -12.32
N GLN A 116 -6.23 20.23 -11.20
CA GLN A 116 -7.01 19.02 -10.95
C GLN A 116 -8.48 19.35 -10.67
N VAL A 117 -8.74 20.43 -9.92
CA VAL A 117 -10.11 20.89 -9.66
C VAL A 117 -10.78 21.34 -10.94
N ILE A 118 -10.08 22.09 -11.79
CA ILE A 118 -10.55 22.47 -13.13
C ILE A 118 -10.86 21.23 -13.97
N HIS A 119 -10.05 20.16 -13.90
CA HIS A 119 -10.36 18.92 -14.61
C HIS A 119 -11.61 18.21 -14.09
N ILE A 120 -11.89 18.28 -12.78
CA ILE A 120 -13.13 17.77 -12.17
C ILE A 120 -14.32 18.60 -12.66
N GLU A 121 -14.23 19.93 -12.62
CA GLU A 121 -15.26 20.86 -13.11
C GLU A 121 -15.58 20.62 -14.59
N ASN A 122 -14.55 20.53 -15.44
CA ASN A 122 -14.72 20.22 -16.86
C ASN A 122 -15.39 18.86 -17.10
N ALA A 123 -15.14 17.87 -16.25
CA ALA A 123 -15.82 16.57 -16.35
C ALA A 123 -17.29 16.69 -15.96
N TRP A 124 -17.59 17.49 -14.93
CA TRP A 124 -18.95 17.80 -14.51
C TRP A 124 -19.74 18.57 -15.56
N GLU A 125 -19.17 19.60 -16.18
CA GLU A 125 -19.81 20.34 -17.27
C GLU A 125 -20.18 19.43 -18.45
N ARG A 126 -19.31 18.45 -18.76
CA ARG A 126 -19.61 17.42 -19.77
C ARG A 126 -20.76 16.51 -19.34
N VAL A 127 -20.84 16.14 -18.06
CA VAL A 127 -22.01 15.42 -17.51
C VAL A 127 -23.28 16.22 -17.75
N GLU A 128 -23.30 17.50 -17.38
CA GLU A 128 -24.48 18.37 -17.56
C GLU A 128 -24.89 18.50 -19.03
N PHE A 129 -23.93 18.71 -19.93
CA PHE A 129 -24.20 18.77 -21.37
C PHE A 129 -24.86 17.49 -21.90
N HIS A 130 -24.35 16.31 -21.53
CA HIS A 130 -24.93 15.03 -21.97
C HIS A 130 -26.26 14.72 -21.29
N LEU A 131 -26.47 15.22 -20.08
CA LEU A 131 -27.71 15.09 -19.33
C LEU A 131 -28.84 15.91 -19.97
N ASP A 132 -28.57 17.15 -20.34
CA ASP A 132 -29.56 18.00 -21.00
C ASP A 132 -29.94 17.42 -22.37
N ARG A 133 -28.98 16.88 -23.14
CA ARG A 133 -29.26 16.13 -24.38
C ARG A 133 -30.10 14.87 -24.15
N LEU A 134 -29.84 14.15 -23.07
CA LEU A 134 -30.62 12.97 -22.70
C LEU A 134 -32.08 13.37 -22.43
N ARG A 135 -32.30 14.44 -21.67
CA ARG A 135 -33.65 14.98 -21.39
C ARG A 135 -34.39 15.37 -22.67
N GLU A 136 -33.73 16.10 -23.59
CA GLU A 136 -34.33 16.48 -24.88
C GLU A 136 -34.81 15.27 -25.70
N VAL A 137 -34.05 14.17 -25.69
CA VAL A 137 -34.43 12.93 -26.40
C VAL A 137 -35.65 12.28 -25.75
N ILE A 138 -35.71 12.27 -24.42
CA ILE A 138 -36.81 11.70 -23.64
C ILE A 138 -38.09 12.53 -23.81
N GLU A 139 -38.00 13.85 -23.68
CA GLU A 139 -39.14 14.77 -23.82
C GLU A 139 -39.74 14.74 -25.23
N ALA A 140 -38.91 14.48 -26.24
CA ALA A 140 -39.37 14.24 -27.61
C ALA A 140 -40.07 12.88 -27.82
N GLY A 141 -40.26 12.07 -26.77
CA GLY A 141 -40.85 10.74 -26.85
C GLY A 141 -39.99 9.72 -27.60
N ARG A 142 -38.68 9.98 -27.73
CA ARG A 142 -37.73 9.14 -28.48
C ARG A 142 -36.89 8.26 -27.55
N SER A 143 -37.55 7.66 -26.56
CA SER A 143 -36.89 6.85 -25.52
C SER A 143 -36.16 5.62 -26.09
N SER A 144 -36.56 5.10 -27.25
CA SER A 144 -35.89 3.97 -27.93
C SER A 144 -34.69 4.38 -28.79
N ASP A 145 -34.28 5.64 -28.79
CA ASP A 145 -33.20 6.16 -29.63
C ASP A 145 -31.83 5.72 -29.11
N ALA A 146 -30.94 5.28 -30.01
CA ALA A 146 -29.55 4.93 -29.69
C ALA A 146 -28.79 6.08 -29.00
N ARG A 147 -29.27 7.32 -29.19
CA ARG A 147 -28.77 8.52 -28.49
C ARG A 147 -28.93 8.44 -26.97
N VAL A 148 -29.97 7.77 -26.45
CA VAL A 148 -30.15 7.59 -24.99
C VAL A 148 -28.98 6.81 -24.41
N LEU A 149 -28.68 5.64 -25.00
CA LEU A 149 -27.56 4.80 -24.56
C LEU A 149 -26.22 5.51 -24.73
N SER A 150 -26.01 6.20 -25.86
CA SER A 150 -24.78 6.96 -26.09
C SER A 150 -24.56 8.07 -25.05
N SER A 151 -25.60 8.83 -24.70
CA SER A 151 -25.50 9.85 -23.66
C SER A 151 -25.26 9.24 -22.29
N ALA A 152 -25.95 8.15 -21.94
CA ALA A 152 -25.77 7.46 -20.66
C ALA A 152 -24.35 6.90 -20.49
N LEU A 153 -23.77 6.32 -21.55
CA LEU A 153 -22.38 5.85 -21.56
C LEU A 153 -21.39 7.00 -21.33
N GLU A 154 -21.62 8.14 -21.98
CA GLU A 154 -20.74 9.28 -21.86
C GLU A 154 -20.84 9.96 -20.48
N ILE A 155 -22.04 10.05 -19.91
CA ILE A 155 -22.25 10.50 -18.52
C ILE A 155 -21.49 9.59 -17.56
N ALA A 156 -21.68 8.27 -17.65
CA ALA A 156 -21.00 7.29 -16.78
C ALA A 156 -19.48 7.48 -16.83
N ARG A 157 -18.92 7.58 -18.04
CA ARG A 157 -17.48 7.80 -18.25
C ARG A 157 -16.96 9.08 -17.60
N GLN A 158 -17.71 10.18 -17.66
CA GLN A 158 -17.29 11.44 -17.02
C GLN A 158 -17.40 11.37 -15.49
N LEU A 159 -18.44 10.71 -14.96
CA LEU A 159 -18.58 10.48 -13.52
C LEU A 159 -17.44 9.61 -12.98
N GLU A 160 -17.10 8.51 -13.65
CA GLU A 160 -15.93 7.68 -13.34
C GLU A 160 -14.64 8.51 -13.35
N ARG A 161 -14.45 9.35 -14.38
CA ARG A 161 -13.31 10.27 -14.45
C ARG A 161 -13.26 11.24 -13.27
N MET A 162 -14.39 11.79 -12.83
CA MET A 162 -14.45 12.65 -11.64
C MET A 162 -14.03 11.88 -10.39
N VAL A 163 -14.57 10.67 -10.19
CA VAL A 163 -14.23 9.80 -9.06
C VAL A 163 -12.73 9.52 -9.03
N PHE A 164 -12.13 9.19 -10.18
CA PHE A 164 -10.69 8.97 -10.30
C PHE A 164 -9.87 10.22 -9.96
N LEU A 165 -10.21 11.39 -10.54
CA LEU A 165 -9.48 12.65 -10.29
C LEU A 165 -9.57 13.09 -8.82
N ILE A 166 -10.72 12.88 -8.18
CA ILE A 166 -10.87 13.13 -6.75
C ILE A 166 -10.04 12.13 -5.94
N GLY A 167 -10.06 10.84 -6.31
CA GLY A 167 -9.23 9.80 -5.71
C GLY A 167 -7.74 10.15 -5.80
N TYR A 168 -7.30 10.64 -6.95
CA TYR A 168 -5.92 11.10 -7.18
C TYR A 168 -5.47 12.16 -6.18
N LEU A 169 -6.35 13.09 -5.79
CA LEU A 169 -6.05 14.14 -4.80
C LEU A 169 -6.15 13.65 -3.36
N THR A 170 -7.14 12.80 -3.05
CA THR A 170 -7.55 12.50 -1.67
C THR A 170 -6.92 11.21 -1.11
N ILE A 171 -6.72 10.19 -1.95
CA ILE A 171 -6.23 8.87 -1.51
C ILE A 171 -4.80 8.92 -0.96
N PRO A 172 -3.82 9.63 -1.56
CA PRO A 172 -2.45 9.68 -1.02
C PRO A 172 -2.37 10.12 0.45
N GLN A 173 -3.18 11.10 0.85
CA GLN A 173 -3.21 11.53 2.26
C GLN A 173 -3.81 10.44 3.16
N ARG A 174 -4.91 9.82 2.74
CA ARG A 174 -5.55 8.75 3.52
C ARG A 174 -4.67 7.50 3.62
N VAL A 175 -3.93 7.17 2.56
CA VAL A 175 -2.85 6.18 2.63
C VAL A 175 -1.87 6.53 3.75
N ASN A 176 -1.43 7.79 3.86
CA ASN A 176 -0.54 8.19 4.95
C ASN A 176 -1.20 8.07 6.33
N GLU A 177 -2.49 8.35 6.46
CA GLU A 177 -3.24 8.16 7.71
C GLU A 177 -3.25 6.68 8.13
N HIS A 178 -3.56 5.77 7.19
CA HIS A 178 -3.47 4.33 7.45
C HIS A 178 -2.04 3.89 7.79
N LEU A 179 -1.05 4.35 7.02
CA LEU A 179 0.36 4.04 7.25
C LEU A 179 0.87 4.50 8.63
N ARG A 180 0.34 5.60 9.19
CA ARG A 180 0.69 6.05 10.55
C ARG A 180 0.20 5.09 11.65
N GLN A 181 -0.84 4.32 11.38
CA GLN A 181 -1.38 3.33 12.31
C GLN A 181 -0.64 1.98 12.23
N LEU A 182 0.12 1.75 11.15
CA LEU A 182 0.90 0.55 10.95
C LEU A 182 2.27 0.61 11.61
N ARG A 183 2.79 -0.55 12.01
CA ARG A 183 4.19 -0.70 12.43
C ARG A 183 5.11 -0.66 11.22
N ILE A 184 6.35 -0.25 11.42
CA ILE A 184 7.39 -0.32 10.38
C ILE A 184 7.46 -1.74 9.81
N GLY A 185 7.49 -1.85 8.49
CA GLY A 185 7.52 -3.13 7.79
C GLY A 185 6.16 -3.78 7.53
N GLN A 186 5.09 -3.33 8.19
CA GLN A 186 3.74 -3.77 7.83
C GLN A 186 3.29 -3.15 6.51
N ALA A 187 2.48 -3.89 5.76
CA ALA A 187 1.94 -3.47 4.48
C ALA A 187 0.46 -3.11 4.59
N LEU A 188 0.08 -2.05 3.89
CA LEU A 188 -1.30 -1.72 3.54
C LEU A 188 -1.67 -2.43 2.23
N ASP A 189 -2.83 -3.09 2.18
CA ASP A 189 -3.35 -3.71 0.95
C ASP A 189 -4.20 -2.68 0.20
N PHE A 190 -3.56 -1.97 -0.73
CA PHE A 190 -4.18 -0.87 -1.44
C PHE A 190 -5.36 -1.32 -2.29
N HIS A 191 -5.26 -2.48 -2.94
CA HIS A 191 -6.32 -2.97 -3.80
C HIS A 191 -7.57 -3.32 -3.01
N ARG A 192 -7.42 -3.90 -1.82
CA ARG A 192 -8.53 -4.22 -0.95
C ARG A 192 -9.09 -3.00 -0.25
N ASP A 193 -8.22 -2.17 0.34
CA ASP A 193 -8.63 -1.11 1.26
C ASP A 193 -9.21 0.13 0.55
N PHE A 194 -9.02 0.26 -0.77
CA PHE A 194 -9.59 1.33 -1.62
C PHE A 194 -10.44 0.80 -2.79
N ALA A 195 -10.91 -0.45 -2.72
CA ALA A 195 -11.72 -1.08 -3.77
C ALA A 195 -13.08 -0.39 -3.99
N ASP A 196 -13.65 0.15 -2.92
CA ASP A 196 -14.93 0.87 -2.88
C ASP A 196 -14.84 2.28 -3.47
N GLU A 197 -13.65 2.88 -3.44
CA GLU A 197 -13.41 4.24 -3.96
C GLU A 197 -13.03 4.25 -5.43
N LEU A 198 -12.20 3.30 -5.84
CA LEU A 198 -11.75 3.13 -7.21
C LEU A 198 -12.12 1.71 -7.64
N ALA A 199 -13.29 1.54 -8.26
CA ALA A 199 -13.80 0.22 -8.61
C ALA A 199 -12.95 -0.47 -9.69
N ASP A 200 -12.39 0.29 -10.64
CA ASP A 200 -11.55 -0.25 -11.72
C ASP A 200 -10.15 -0.64 -11.20
N PRO A 201 -9.75 -1.92 -11.33
CA PRO A 201 -8.38 -2.34 -11.02
C PRO A 201 -7.30 -1.57 -11.77
N ALA A 202 -7.54 -1.17 -13.02
CA ALA A 202 -6.57 -0.44 -13.82
C ALA A 202 -6.29 0.96 -13.24
N GLU A 203 -7.32 1.64 -12.76
CA GLU A 203 -7.20 2.93 -12.06
C GLU A 203 -6.43 2.80 -10.75
N ARG A 204 -6.66 1.71 -9.98
CA ARG A 204 -5.90 1.45 -8.75
C ARG A 204 -4.41 1.26 -9.03
N VAL A 205 -4.05 0.46 -10.05
CA VAL A 205 -2.65 0.27 -10.48
C VAL A 205 -2.04 1.58 -10.98
N GLN A 206 -2.82 2.40 -11.70
CA GLN A 206 -2.39 3.69 -12.17
C GLN A 206 -2.08 4.65 -11.02
N LEU A 207 -2.94 4.73 -10.01
CA LEU A 207 -2.71 5.58 -8.85
C LEU A 207 -1.50 5.10 -8.04
N LEU A 208 -1.33 3.79 -7.84
CA LEU A 208 -0.12 3.21 -7.24
C LEU A 208 1.15 3.60 -8.01
N THR A 209 1.09 3.56 -9.35
CA THR A 209 2.21 3.96 -10.21
C THR A 209 2.57 5.43 -10.02
N THR A 210 1.57 6.31 -9.96
CA THR A 210 1.77 7.73 -9.66
C THR A 210 2.39 7.94 -8.29
N MET A 211 1.86 7.27 -7.25
CA MET A 211 2.38 7.37 -5.88
C MET A 211 3.84 6.90 -5.79
N ARG A 212 4.19 5.81 -6.48
CA ARG A 212 5.58 5.33 -6.60
C ARG A 212 6.50 6.36 -7.26
N ALA A 213 6.01 7.10 -8.26
CA ALA A 213 6.76 8.15 -8.93
C ALA A 213 6.94 9.42 -8.08
N HIS A 214 6.18 9.57 -6.99
CA HIS A 214 6.21 10.72 -6.09
C HIS A 214 6.44 10.30 -4.63
N PRO A 215 7.60 9.69 -4.30
CA PRO A 215 7.85 9.09 -2.99
C PRO A 215 7.79 10.09 -1.83
N ALA A 216 7.97 11.39 -2.08
CA ALA A 216 7.85 12.41 -1.05
C ALA A 216 6.41 12.61 -0.54
N GLN A 217 5.40 12.14 -1.27
CA GLN A 217 3.99 12.25 -0.90
C GLN A 217 3.50 11.11 -0.02
N ILE A 218 4.21 9.97 -0.01
CA ILE A 218 3.80 8.75 0.70
C ILE A 218 4.83 8.41 1.78
N GLU A 219 4.38 8.18 3.01
CA GLU A 219 5.20 7.77 4.15
C GLU A 219 5.55 6.27 4.12
N GLY A 220 5.88 5.74 2.93
CA GLY A 220 6.02 4.31 2.68
C GLY A 220 6.62 3.98 1.31
N VAL A 221 6.84 2.69 1.08
CA VAL A 221 7.32 2.14 -0.20
C VAL A 221 6.17 1.48 -0.93
N VAL A 222 5.95 1.89 -2.17
CA VAL A 222 4.84 1.43 -3.00
C VAL A 222 5.30 0.26 -3.90
N ASP A 223 4.73 -0.92 -3.65
CA ASP A 223 4.82 -2.10 -4.52
C ASP A 223 3.56 -2.17 -5.40
N VAL A 224 3.67 -1.60 -6.60
CA VAL A 224 2.57 -1.46 -7.56
C VAL A 224 2.00 -2.81 -7.98
N GLU A 225 2.83 -3.85 -8.07
CA GLU A 225 2.38 -5.13 -8.64
C GLU A 225 1.59 -5.98 -7.67
N ARG A 226 1.98 -5.93 -6.40
CA ARG A 226 1.24 -6.60 -5.34
C ARG A 226 0.10 -5.72 -4.82
N GLY A 227 0.07 -4.45 -5.20
CA GLY A 227 -0.84 -3.46 -4.63
C GLY A 227 -0.59 -3.22 -3.15
N LEU A 228 0.67 -3.28 -2.73
CA LEU A 228 1.05 -3.15 -1.32
C LEU A 228 1.81 -1.85 -1.08
N ILE A 229 1.58 -1.22 0.07
CA ILE A 229 2.35 -0.05 0.51
C ILE A 229 2.94 -0.34 1.89
N TYR A 230 4.26 -0.45 1.98
CA TYR A 230 4.97 -0.80 3.21
C TYR A 230 5.27 0.46 4.03
N LYS A 231 4.97 0.43 5.33
CA LYS A 231 5.31 1.52 6.25
C LYS A 231 6.82 1.64 6.41
N THR A 232 7.35 2.84 6.20
CA THR A 232 8.74 3.20 6.47
C THR A 232 8.83 4.29 7.55
N ALA A 233 10.03 4.46 8.10
CA ALA A 233 10.29 5.61 8.95
C ALA A 233 10.42 6.87 8.07
N ALA A 234 9.82 7.97 8.52
CA ALA A 234 9.83 9.24 7.81
C ALA A 234 11.24 9.86 7.71
N THR A 235 12.14 9.54 8.65
CA THR A 235 13.48 10.12 8.72
C THR A 235 14.55 9.12 8.29
N ARG A 236 15.48 9.58 7.45
CA ARG A 236 16.65 8.80 7.02
C ARG A 236 17.51 8.35 8.21
N GLY A 237 17.57 9.15 9.27
CA GLY A 237 18.28 8.81 10.50
C GLY A 237 17.77 7.52 11.17
N ARG A 238 16.44 7.33 11.25
CA ARG A 238 15.86 6.09 11.82
C ARG A 238 16.13 4.87 10.94
N GLN A 239 16.19 5.06 9.62
CA GLN A 239 16.54 4.01 8.67
C GLN A 239 17.99 3.56 8.84
N VAL A 240 18.94 4.51 8.92
CA VAL A 240 20.35 4.23 9.23
C VAL A 240 20.50 3.58 10.60
N PHE A 241 19.81 4.09 11.62
CA PHE A 241 19.81 3.49 12.95
C PHE A 241 19.34 2.04 12.92
N SER A 242 18.33 1.70 12.10
CA SER A 242 17.88 0.31 11.96
C SER A 242 19.02 -0.59 11.46
N VAL A 243 19.73 -0.18 10.41
CA VAL A 243 20.87 -0.94 9.89
C VAL A 243 21.98 -1.10 10.93
N VAL A 244 22.34 0.00 11.62
CA VAL A 244 23.38 -0.02 12.66
C VAL A 244 22.97 -0.94 13.80
N LEU A 245 21.71 -0.89 14.23
CA LEU A 245 21.18 -1.75 15.29
C LEU A 245 21.30 -3.23 14.90
N GLN A 246 20.91 -3.61 13.68
CA GLN A 246 21.05 -5.00 13.21
C GLN A 246 22.52 -5.46 13.21
N LEU A 247 23.44 -4.59 12.76
CA LEU A 247 24.87 -4.90 12.77
C LEU A 247 25.39 -5.10 14.20
N LEU A 248 25.02 -4.21 15.12
CA LEU A 248 25.39 -4.31 16.54
C LEU A 248 24.80 -5.56 17.20
N THR A 249 23.55 -5.90 16.90
CA THR A 249 22.92 -7.14 17.37
C THR A 249 23.67 -8.37 16.88
N TRP A 250 24.03 -8.40 15.59
CA TRP A 250 24.80 -9.51 15.01
C TRP A 250 26.18 -9.67 15.65
N VAL A 251 26.94 -8.58 15.81
CA VAL A 251 28.25 -8.60 16.49
C VAL A 251 28.10 -8.98 17.96
N GLY A 252 27.12 -8.40 18.66
CA GLY A 252 26.87 -8.64 20.07
C GLY A 252 26.51 -10.09 20.38
N LEU A 253 25.70 -10.74 19.53
CA LEU A 253 25.40 -12.17 19.67
C LEU A 253 26.62 -13.05 19.43
N GLY A 254 27.43 -12.76 18.40
CA GLY A 254 28.68 -13.48 18.17
C GLY A 254 29.66 -13.36 19.34
N ALA A 255 29.88 -12.14 19.83
CA ALA A 255 30.73 -11.88 21.00
C ALA A 255 30.19 -12.54 22.28
N GLY A 256 28.87 -12.52 22.47
CA GLY A 256 28.21 -13.20 23.59
C GLY A 256 28.45 -14.71 23.56
N LEU A 257 28.25 -15.35 22.40
CA LEU A 257 28.52 -16.78 22.22
C LEU A 257 29.99 -17.12 22.50
N ALA A 258 30.93 -16.34 21.96
CA ALA A 258 32.35 -16.51 22.22
C ALA A 258 32.70 -16.35 23.71
N GLY A 259 32.06 -15.40 24.40
CA GLY A 259 32.20 -15.21 25.84
C GLY A 259 31.67 -16.40 26.66
N LEU A 260 30.53 -16.97 26.27
CA LEU A 260 29.99 -18.17 26.91
C LEU A 260 30.94 -19.37 26.76
N ALA A 261 31.52 -19.54 25.57
CA ALA A 261 32.54 -20.57 25.32
C ALA A 261 33.82 -20.33 26.13
N TYR A 262 34.28 -19.07 26.21
CA TYR A 262 35.48 -18.71 26.97
C TYR A 262 35.32 -18.94 28.47
N LEU A 263 34.12 -18.74 29.00
CA LEU A 263 33.77 -19.02 30.40
C LEU A 263 33.47 -20.49 30.67
N GLU A 264 33.57 -21.36 29.66
CA GLU A 264 33.30 -22.80 29.76
C GLU A 264 31.90 -23.08 30.37
N ILE A 265 30.91 -22.23 30.08
CA ILE A 265 29.55 -22.42 30.60
C ILE A 265 28.92 -23.68 30.00
N TRP A 266 29.26 -24.00 28.75
CA TRP A 266 28.85 -25.21 28.03
C TRP A 266 30.05 -25.78 27.26
N ASP A 267 30.54 -26.95 27.69
CA ASP A 267 31.67 -27.65 27.07
C ASP A 267 31.44 -27.92 25.57
N GLU A 268 30.19 -28.14 25.18
CA GLU A 268 29.81 -28.41 23.78
C GLU A 268 30.07 -27.26 22.83
N LEU A 269 30.22 -26.02 23.33
CA LEU A 269 30.53 -24.86 22.49
C LEU A 269 31.97 -24.87 21.94
N GLY A 270 32.87 -25.61 22.59
CA GLY A 270 34.28 -25.71 22.19
C GLY A 270 35.06 -24.39 22.33
N ASP A 271 36.14 -24.26 21.57
CA ASP A 271 36.99 -23.06 21.60
C ASP A 271 36.28 -21.82 20.99
N PRO A 272 36.38 -20.62 21.62
CA PRO A 272 35.73 -19.41 21.14
C PRO A 272 36.02 -19.03 19.68
N ALA A 273 37.25 -19.25 19.20
CA ALA A 273 37.60 -18.91 17.81
C ALA A 273 36.91 -19.84 16.82
N THR A 274 36.86 -21.13 17.13
CA THR A 274 36.13 -22.13 16.33
C THR A 274 34.63 -21.86 16.33
N LEU A 275 34.06 -21.46 17.47
CA LEU A 275 32.65 -21.09 17.57
C LEU A 275 32.31 -19.85 16.74
N LEU A 276 33.17 -18.81 16.78
CA LEU A 276 33.00 -17.61 15.97
C LEU A 276 33.10 -17.93 14.47
N GLU A 277 34.05 -18.78 14.06
CA GLU A 277 34.13 -19.25 12.68
C GLU A 277 32.82 -19.91 12.24
N ARG A 278 32.30 -20.86 13.03
CA ARG A 278 31.01 -21.50 12.75
C ARG A 278 29.86 -20.50 12.66
N TYR A 279 29.78 -19.54 13.58
CA TYR A 279 28.77 -18.48 13.55
C TYR A 279 28.84 -17.65 12.27
N LEU A 280 30.04 -17.30 11.81
CA LEU A 280 30.24 -16.60 10.54
C LEU A 280 29.76 -17.44 9.34
N PHE A 281 30.08 -18.74 9.30
CA PHE A 281 29.65 -19.62 8.21
C PHE A 281 28.13 -19.87 8.24
N VAL A 282 27.51 -20.05 9.40
CA VAL A 282 26.03 -20.12 9.54
C VAL A 282 25.39 -18.82 9.07
N THR A 283 25.94 -17.66 9.45
CA THR A 283 25.47 -16.35 8.99
C THR A 283 25.56 -16.26 7.46
N LEU A 284 26.71 -16.60 6.89
CA LEU A 284 26.94 -16.56 5.44
C LEU A 284 25.94 -17.45 4.69
N GLY A 285 25.68 -18.66 5.19
CA GLY A 285 24.69 -19.58 4.63
C GLY A 285 23.29 -18.95 4.62
N SER A 286 22.91 -18.29 5.71
CA SER A 286 21.61 -17.62 5.86
C SER A 286 21.46 -16.42 4.92
N VAL A 287 22.53 -15.62 4.76
CA VAL A 287 22.56 -14.52 3.78
C VAL A 287 22.42 -15.07 2.35
N LEU A 288 23.11 -16.16 2.00
CA LEU A 288 22.98 -16.80 0.70
C LEU A 288 21.55 -17.31 0.44
N HIS A 289 20.91 -17.90 1.46
CA HIS A 289 19.52 -18.32 1.38
C HIS A 289 18.59 -17.16 1.05
N LEU A 290 18.71 -16.04 1.79
CA LEU A 290 17.93 -14.82 1.57
C LEU A 290 18.19 -14.21 0.19
N ALA A 291 19.46 -14.15 -0.23
CA ALA A 291 19.85 -13.62 -1.54
C ALA A 291 19.26 -14.44 -2.70
N LEU A 292 19.32 -15.78 -2.61
CA LEU A 292 18.71 -16.65 -3.62
C LEU A 292 17.18 -16.57 -3.61
N GLY A 293 16.55 -16.45 -2.44
CA GLY A 293 15.11 -16.23 -2.33
C GLY A 293 14.69 -14.94 -3.05
N THR A 294 15.43 -13.86 -2.84
CA THR A 294 15.19 -12.56 -3.48
C THR A 294 15.43 -12.63 -5.00
N LEU A 295 16.49 -13.32 -5.44
CA LEU A 295 16.77 -13.53 -6.87
C LEU A 295 15.69 -14.38 -7.55
N LYS A 296 15.17 -15.42 -6.87
CA LYS A 296 14.05 -16.24 -7.36
C LYS A 296 12.77 -15.42 -7.48
N GLN A 297 12.47 -14.58 -6.48
CA GLN A 297 11.31 -13.68 -6.53
C GLN A 297 11.41 -12.70 -7.72
N ARG A 298 12.60 -12.16 -7.98
CA ARG A 298 12.86 -11.33 -9.18
C ARG A 298 12.67 -12.09 -10.49
N ARG A 299 13.22 -13.31 -10.60
CA ARG A 299 13.11 -14.13 -11.82
C ARG A 299 11.69 -14.60 -12.10
N ALA A 300 10.87 -14.80 -11.06
CA ALA A 300 9.48 -15.21 -11.20
C ALA A 300 8.59 -14.13 -11.84
N GLY A 301 9.14 -12.99 -12.28
CA GLY A 301 8.36 -11.98 -12.99
C GLY A 301 7.32 -11.29 -12.12
N LYS A 302 7.42 -11.42 -10.79
CA LYS A 302 6.84 -10.45 -9.85
C LYS A 302 7.74 -9.21 -9.89
N ALA A 303 7.75 -8.52 -11.05
CA ALA A 303 8.54 -7.37 -11.44
C ALA A 303 8.40 -6.09 -10.54
N GLY A 304 7.80 -6.20 -9.34
CA GLY A 304 7.55 -5.13 -8.39
C GLY A 304 8.60 -5.07 -7.28
N ASP A 305 9.34 -6.17 -7.05
CA ASP A 305 10.33 -6.30 -5.97
C ASP A 305 11.70 -5.64 -6.29
N VAL A 306 11.74 -4.77 -7.31
CA VAL A 306 13.02 -4.31 -7.89
C VAL A 306 13.59 -3.05 -7.22
N HIS A 307 12.82 -2.16 -6.60
CA HIS A 307 13.42 -0.96 -5.99
C HIS A 307 13.93 -1.11 -4.56
N ALA A 308 13.56 -2.16 -3.83
CA ALA A 308 14.07 -2.33 -2.48
C ALA A 308 15.60 -2.63 -2.47
N LEU A 309 16.16 -3.26 -3.52
CA LEU A 309 17.63 -3.40 -3.61
C LEU A 309 18.33 -2.15 -4.16
N ASP A 310 17.62 -1.26 -4.86
CA ASP A 310 18.21 0.03 -5.27
C ASP A 310 18.46 0.93 -4.05
N ASP A 311 17.72 0.68 -2.95
CA ASP A 311 17.93 1.28 -1.65
C ASP A 311 18.03 0.21 -0.55
N LEU A 312 19.20 -0.45 -0.46
CA LEU A 312 19.51 -1.46 0.56
C LEU A 312 19.16 -1.01 1.98
N LEU A 313 19.34 0.28 2.28
CA LEU A 313 19.00 0.86 3.57
C LEU A 313 17.51 0.68 3.88
N LEU A 314 16.67 0.99 2.90
CA LEU A 314 15.23 0.91 2.99
C LEU A 314 14.75 -0.53 3.08
N PHE A 315 15.37 -1.44 2.31
CA PHE A 315 15.08 -2.88 2.40
C PHE A 315 15.33 -3.42 3.80
N ILE A 316 16.49 -3.12 4.39
CA ILE A 316 16.81 -3.57 5.75
C ILE A 316 15.83 -2.96 6.75
N HIS A 317 15.54 -1.66 6.62
CA HIS A 317 14.64 -0.95 7.52
C HIS A 317 13.21 -1.51 7.51
N VAL A 318 12.64 -1.77 6.32
CA VAL A 318 11.30 -2.38 6.17
C VAL A 318 11.28 -3.80 6.74
N ARG A 319 12.41 -4.52 6.70
CA ARG A 319 12.52 -5.90 7.18
C ARG A 319 13.18 -6.01 8.55
N GLU A 320 13.23 -4.93 9.34
CA GLU A 320 14.05 -4.90 10.57
C GLU A 320 13.71 -6.03 11.56
N VAL A 321 12.43 -6.36 11.72
CA VAL A 321 11.99 -7.45 12.60
C VAL A 321 12.36 -8.82 12.04
N ALA A 322 12.15 -9.04 10.74
CA ALA A 322 12.47 -10.31 10.09
C ALA A 322 13.98 -10.57 10.08
N ILE A 323 14.79 -9.53 9.86
CA ILE A 323 16.26 -9.60 9.91
C ILE A 323 16.74 -9.86 11.33
N ALA A 324 16.19 -9.18 12.34
CA ALA A 324 16.51 -9.44 13.75
C ALA A 324 16.21 -10.90 14.12
N TRP A 325 15.07 -11.44 13.67
CA TRP A 325 14.74 -12.85 13.88
C TRP A 325 15.69 -13.79 13.16
N THR A 326 16.11 -13.46 11.93
CA THR A 326 17.12 -14.24 11.20
C THR A 326 18.45 -14.24 11.94
N ILE A 327 18.92 -13.10 12.44
CA ILE A 327 20.16 -13.00 13.22
C ILE A 327 20.04 -13.85 14.50
N PHE A 328 18.94 -13.73 15.23
CA PHE A 328 18.72 -14.56 16.42
C PHE A 328 18.71 -16.06 16.07
N ALA A 329 18.00 -16.44 15.02
CA ALA A 329 17.96 -17.79 14.48
C ALA A 329 19.36 -18.31 14.12
N THR A 330 20.23 -17.49 13.54
CA THR A 330 21.63 -17.90 13.24
C THR A 330 22.43 -18.22 14.49
N ALA A 331 22.24 -17.47 15.58
CA ALA A 331 22.88 -17.76 16.86
C ALA A 331 22.39 -19.10 17.43
N VAL A 332 21.07 -19.33 17.42
CA VAL A 332 20.46 -20.61 17.86
C VAL A 332 20.94 -21.78 17.00
N GLY A 333 20.95 -21.62 15.67
CA GLY A 333 21.42 -22.64 14.74
C GLY A 333 22.89 -22.99 14.95
N THR A 334 23.74 -22.00 15.26
CA THR A 334 25.15 -22.21 15.60
C THR A 334 25.32 -23.02 16.88
N VAL A 335 24.58 -22.66 17.93
CA VAL A 335 24.57 -23.42 19.20
C VAL A 335 24.09 -24.85 18.94
N GLY A 336 22.96 -25.02 18.26
CA GLY A 336 22.42 -26.33 17.92
C GLY A 336 23.39 -27.21 17.13
N LEU A 337 24.14 -26.62 16.19
CA LEU A 337 25.19 -27.32 15.45
C LEU A 337 26.29 -27.84 16.39
N CYS A 338 26.77 -27.02 17.33
CA CYS A 338 27.80 -27.42 18.28
C CYS A 338 27.32 -28.57 19.19
N PHE A 339 26.06 -28.53 19.65
CA PHE A 339 25.46 -29.61 20.43
C PHE A 339 25.25 -30.92 19.64
N VAL A 340 25.10 -30.84 18.31
CA VAL A 340 24.96 -32.02 17.45
C VAL A 340 26.31 -32.58 17.04
N SER A 341 27.29 -31.72 16.79
CA SER A 341 28.62 -32.08 16.29
C SER A 341 29.65 -31.03 16.73
N SER A 342 30.38 -31.34 17.80
CA SER A 342 31.47 -30.50 18.32
C SER A 342 32.59 -30.27 17.30
N ASP A 343 32.71 -31.14 16.30
CA ASP A 343 33.73 -31.10 15.22
C ASP A 343 33.12 -30.70 13.87
N ALA A 344 31.97 -30.01 13.87
CA ALA A 344 31.35 -29.55 12.64
C ALA A 344 32.31 -28.68 11.81
N SER A 345 32.47 -29.04 10.54
CA SER A 345 33.30 -28.28 9.59
C SER A 345 32.62 -26.96 9.18
N PRO A 346 33.37 -25.99 8.67
CA PRO A 346 32.81 -24.74 8.13
C PRO A 346 31.76 -24.96 7.04
N GLU A 347 31.91 -25.99 6.20
CA GLU A 347 30.93 -26.35 5.17
C GLU A 347 29.62 -26.85 5.78
N ALA A 348 29.69 -27.67 6.84
CA ALA A 348 28.50 -28.10 7.56
C ALA A 348 27.78 -26.89 8.18
N ALA A 349 28.52 -25.96 8.78
CA ALA A 349 27.99 -24.71 9.31
C ALA A 349 27.31 -23.86 8.22
N LEU A 350 27.92 -23.74 7.05
CA LEU A 350 27.34 -23.04 5.90
C LEU A 350 26.01 -23.67 5.47
N ILE A 351 25.94 -25.00 5.39
CA ILE A 351 24.72 -25.74 5.01
C ILE A 351 23.62 -25.55 6.06
N VAL A 352 23.97 -25.58 7.35
CA VAL A 352 23.03 -25.29 8.45
C VAL A 352 22.46 -23.88 8.29
N GLY A 353 23.30 -22.88 8.03
CA GLY A 353 22.85 -21.53 7.74
C GLY A 353 21.93 -21.44 6.51
N TYR A 354 22.27 -22.14 5.43
CA TYR A 354 21.46 -22.15 4.22
C TYR A 354 20.08 -22.80 4.41
N SER A 355 19.96 -23.74 5.36
CA SER A 355 18.75 -24.50 5.67
C SER A 355 18.13 -24.11 7.02
N LEU A 356 18.45 -22.92 7.52
CA LEU A 356 18.20 -22.49 8.90
C LEU A 356 16.74 -22.70 9.35
N ASP A 357 15.77 -22.31 8.51
CA ASP A 357 14.34 -22.46 8.82
C ASP A 357 13.97 -23.94 9.10
N SER A 358 14.42 -24.86 8.25
CA SER A 358 14.16 -26.30 8.43
C SER A 358 15.01 -26.92 9.54
N PHE A 359 16.23 -26.40 9.76
CA PHE A 359 17.13 -26.90 10.79
C PHE A 359 16.66 -26.56 12.20
N ILE A 360 16.17 -25.33 12.42
CA ILE A 360 15.68 -24.88 13.74
C ILE A 360 14.48 -25.72 14.17
N ASP A 361 13.52 -25.96 13.28
CA ASP A 361 12.37 -26.80 13.57
C ASP A 361 12.81 -28.22 14.00
N LEU A 362 13.75 -28.82 13.28
CA LEU A 362 14.30 -30.14 13.62
C LEU A 362 15.04 -30.14 14.96
N PHE A 363 15.80 -29.08 15.26
CA PHE A 363 16.51 -28.92 16.52
C PHE A 363 15.54 -28.82 17.71
N LEU A 364 14.51 -27.97 17.61
CA LEU A 364 13.49 -27.82 18.66
C LEU A 364 12.80 -29.14 18.96
N MET A 365 12.41 -29.90 17.91
CA MET A 365 11.84 -31.23 18.08
C MET A 365 12.76 -32.19 18.86
N ARG A 366 14.07 -32.17 18.59
CA ARG A 366 15.05 -33.04 19.29
C ARG A 366 15.34 -32.56 20.71
N PHE A 367 15.36 -31.25 20.93
CA PHE A 367 15.53 -30.68 22.25
C PHE A 367 14.37 -31.04 23.17
N GLU A 368 13.13 -30.90 22.70
CA GLU A 368 11.92 -31.34 23.43
C GLU A 368 11.94 -32.84 23.74
N ALA A 369 12.39 -33.68 22.80
CA ALA A 369 12.54 -35.11 23.04
C ALA A 369 13.58 -35.44 24.14
N ARG A 370 14.70 -34.70 24.19
CA ARG A 370 15.71 -34.86 25.24
C ARG A 370 15.24 -34.36 26.60
N THR A 371 14.62 -33.19 26.68
CA THR A 371 14.14 -32.62 27.96
C THR A 371 13.02 -33.47 28.56
N THR A 372 12.09 -33.96 27.74
CA THR A 372 11.05 -34.90 28.19
C THR A 372 11.63 -36.25 28.61
N GLY A 373 12.69 -36.74 27.96
CA GLY A 373 13.41 -37.94 28.35
C GLY A 373 14.12 -37.81 29.71
N VAL A 374 14.80 -36.68 29.94
CA VAL A 374 15.48 -36.38 31.22
C VAL A 374 14.47 -36.21 32.36
N ALA A 375 13.35 -35.50 32.13
CA ALA A 375 12.29 -35.34 33.12
C ALA A 375 11.67 -36.68 33.54
N LYS A 376 11.47 -37.61 32.59
CA LYS A 376 11.00 -38.99 32.87
C LYS A 376 12.03 -39.84 33.62
N ALA A 377 13.33 -39.64 33.37
CA ALA A 377 14.38 -40.38 34.07
C ALA A 377 14.52 -39.95 35.54
N VAL A 378 14.29 -38.66 35.84
CA VAL A 378 14.31 -38.12 37.20
C VAL A 378 13.08 -38.56 38.00
N THR A 379 11.89 -38.59 37.39
CA THR A 379 10.64 -39.05 38.04
C THR A 379 10.57 -40.56 38.27
N ARG A 380 11.40 -41.37 37.62
CA ARG A 380 11.46 -42.83 37.83
C ARG A 380 12.43 -43.24 38.95
N LYS A 381 13.27 -42.30 39.43
CA LYS A 381 14.25 -42.52 40.49
C LYS A 381 13.85 -41.93 41.85
N GLY A 382 12.73 -41.22 41.93
CA GLY A 382 12.05 -40.83 43.17
C GLY A 382 10.77 -41.62 43.31
#